data_AF-A0A2M9BXA0-F1
#
_entry.id   AF-A0A2M9BXA0-F1
#
_cell.length_a   1.000
_cell.length_b   1.000
_cell.length_c   1.000
_cell.angle_alpha   90.00
_cell.angle_beta   90.00
_cell.angle_gamma   90.00
#
_symmetry.space_group_name_H-M   'P 1'
#
loop_
_entity.id
_entity.type
_entity.pdbx_description
1 polymer ?
#
loop_
_entity_poly.entity_id
_entity_poly.type
_entity_poly.pdbx_seq_one_letter_code
_entity_poly.pdbx_strand_id
1 'polypeptide(L)'
;MELRIQPFPKNNYPKKGLLIKGPSPLTWLHEMEILGIDLNQIRSFPIPSNKPNVLYGCFLIFENLAPNEIGRNSYFQCIDSKFFIPENTTFYPKLNPEDWQNADTEFLIMHPEFGLVKLNEEIDWISLIQNPKPTEAKLRKPSNGVKIPQKIQSYTVEMDDEKVLEALEKPQTEEEWMKNLPFDMKKVMKGNKKEIEKYLKYIERYPDRAVELGVPLDIMGTSRGDGFSKFKFLEGTWLEKLLGGKGRDTEGGSSSGRGYSWIFWVILLFVGLVRIFVHFNKEDFSKETPVSSGKITRKEAENMMKPVIAYQSGVTDIDMKIDSMYGKKRQDLMNEHIKALNFSGKDEKSYEEYIKNGGRPIDKIQNEIFSLNDKTKLATDSLKRVYRKKIVKYLVQNEEKIKKKITDSIKKSSSGKPADEGIVKKIIIKKQMLIEDSLGRLYGTKDYVEPPIDPNKAKKVETLEKEKPTEKHDISFAEIFWLIVAMTGAVGLYSFVVKRRSLNVGGENVPSGIKVFLMIVLVAMLVYIFYPLIEMFGYNWFVWLLIICVIVLLYRLFSEEKTILKSDKDE
;
A
#
# COMPACT_ATOMS: atom_id res chain seq x y z
N MET A 1 57.53 14.06 24.59
CA MET A 1 56.60 13.70 25.69
C MET A 1 55.26 13.35 25.09
N GLU A 2 54.59 12.30 25.54
CA GLU A 2 53.25 11.93 25.05
C GLU A 2 52.18 12.59 25.93
N LEU A 3 51.32 13.41 25.34
CA LEU A 3 50.18 13.99 26.03
C LEU A 3 49.08 12.93 26.16
N ARG A 4 48.62 12.69 27.38
CA ARG A 4 47.61 11.66 27.71
C ARG A 4 46.46 12.29 28.48
N ILE A 5 45.24 11.89 28.13
CA ILE A 5 44.03 12.25 28.88
C ILE A 5 43.65 11.13 29.84
N GLN A 6 43.21 11.52 31.03
CA GLN A 6 42.79 10.63 32.11
C GLN A 6 41.41 11.06 32.63
N PRO A 7 40.52 10.12 32.98
CA PRO A 7 39.25 10.45 33.62
C PRO A 7 39.45 11.21 34.93
N PHE A 8 38.62 12.23 35.17
CA PHE A 8 38.63 13.03 36.39
C PHE A 8 37.17 13.32 36.81
N PRO A 9 36.82 13.20 38.10
CA PRO A 9 35.42 13.21 38.55
C PRO A 9 34.70 14.57 38.43
N LYS A 10 35.42 15.67 38.17
CA LYS A 10 34.85 17.01 38.00
C LYS A 10 35.43 17.70 36.77
N ASN A 11 34.68 18.61 36.18
CA ASN A 11 35.21 19.49 35.15
C ASN A 11 36.01 20.61 35.81
N ASN A 12 37.25 20.81 35.36
CA ASN A 12 38.13 21.87 35.87
C ASN A 12 38.04 23.14 35.01
N TYR A 13 37.46 23.04 33.81
CA TYR A 13 37.44 24.09 32.80
C TYR A 13 36.03 24.29 32.23
N PRO A 14 35.72 25.48 31.67
CA PRO A 14 34.38 25.77 31.14
C PRO A 14 34.05 24.90 29.92
N LYS A 15 32.79 24.46 29.84
CA LYS A 15 32.27 23.69 28.70
C LYS A 15 31.95 24.65 27.55
N LYS A 16 32.82 24.68 26.54
CA LYS A 16 32.65 25.53 25.33
C LYS A 16 32.62 24.74 24.03
N GLY A 17 32.83 23.43 24.08
CA GLY A 17 32.83 22.57 22.90
C GLY A 17 31.71 21.54 22.94
N LEU A 18 31.17 21.22 21.76
CA LEU A 18 30.20 20.15 21.56
C LEU A 18 30.61 19.28 20.37
N LEU A 19 30.62 17.97 20.56
CA LEU A 19 30.94 17.00 19.53
C LEU A 19 29.69 16.26 19.09
N ILE A 20 29.31 16.44 17.82
CA ILE A 20 28.25 15.67 17.17
C ILE A 20 28.89 14.50 16.42
N LYS A 21 28.59 13.27 16.85
CA LYS A 21 29.13 12.05 16.25
C LYS A 21 28.38 11.71 14.96
N GLY A 22 29.12 11.41 13.89
CA GLY A 22 28.55 10.94 12.63
C GLY A 22 29.33 11.44 11.41
N PRO A 23 29.41 10.67 10.31
CA PRO A 23 30.20 11.06 9.15
C PRO A 23 29.48 12.04 8.19
N SER A 24 28.19 12.32 8.41
CA SER A 24 27.35 13.05 7.44
C SER A 24 27.03 14.49 7.89
N PRO A 25 27.26 15.50 7.04
CA PRO A 25 26.81 16.87 7.24
C PRO A 25 25.32 17.01 7.57
N LEU A 26 24.46 16.16 6.97
CA LEU A 26 23.02 16.18 7.21
C LEU A 26 22.70 15.87 8.68
N THR A 27 23.41 14.90 9.26
CA THR A 27 23.25 14.55 10.68
C THR A 27 23.64 15.72 11.57
N TRP A 28 24.72 16.43 11.22
CA TRP A 28 25.20 17.56 12.01
C TRP A 28 24.22 18.72 12.00
N LEU A 29 23.74 19.12 10.82
CA LEU A 29 22.78 20.21 10.70
C LEU A 29 21.45 19.87 11.38
N HIS A 30 20.99 18.63 11.28
CA HIS A 30 19.76 18.19 11.94
C HIS A 30 19.89 18.23 13.47
N GLU A 31 21.02 17.77 14.02
CA GLU A 31 21.28 17.85 15.46
C GLU A 31 21.43 19.31 15.93
N MET A 32 22.06 20.18 15.15
CA MET A 32 22.11 21.62 15.45
C MET A 32 20.73 22.26 15.48
N GLU A 33 19.84 21.89 14.55
CA GLU A 33 18.45 22.35 14.49
C GLU A 33 17.65 21.86 15.71
N ILE A 34 17.77 20.58 16.08
CA ILE A 34 17.11 20.01 17.27
C ILE A 34 17.52 20.74 18.55
N LEU A 35 18.81 21.08 18.66
CA LEU A 35 19.37 21.79 19.80
C LEU A 35 19.11 23.30 19.77
N GLY A 36 18.48 23.81 18.71
CA GLY A 36 18.22 25.24 18.54
C GLY A 36 19.49 26.10 18.47
N ILE A 37 20.57 25.55 17.92
CA ILE A 37 21.87 26.23 17.83
C ILE A 37 21.85 27.19 16.63
N ASP A 38 22.13 28.47 16.88
CA ASP A 38 22.29 29.48 15.82
C ASP A 38 23.65 29.32 15.14
N LEU A 39 23.62 29.02 13.83
CA LEU A 39 24.82 28.82 13.00
C LEU A 39 25.73 30.07 12.93
N ASN A 40 25.20 31.26 13.20
CA ASN A 40 25.99 32.50 13.20
C ASN A 40 26.87 32.68 14.45
N GLN A 41 26.55 31.97 15.53
CA GLN A 41 27.18 32.15 16.85
C GLN A 41 28.16 31.02 17.20
N ILE A 42 28.41 30.11 16.24
CA ILE A 42 29.23 28.93 16.44
C ILE A 42 30.28 28.78 15.33
N ARG A 43 31.45 28.27 15.71
CA ARG A 43 32.49 27.85 14.76
C ARG A 43 32.46 26.34 14.63
N SER A 44 32.26 25.84 13.41
CA SER A 44 32.08 24.43 13.12
C SER A 44 33.31 23.84 12.45
N PHE A 45 33.79 22.70 12.92
CA PHE A 45 34.97 22.02 12.37
C PHE A 45 34.69 20.54 12.09
N PRO A 46 35.16 19.96 10.98
CA PRO A 46 35.08 18.53 10.74
C PRO A 46 36.21 17.82 11.49
N ILE A 47 35.89 16.68 12.12
CA ILE A 47 36.90 15.85 12.79
C ILE A 47 37.17 14.62 11.91
N PRO A 48 38.44 14.33 11.59
CA PRO A 48 38.82 13.12 10.88
C PRO A 48 38.66 11.87 11.76
N SER A 49 38.31 10.76 11.14
CA SER A 49 38.31 9.45 11.79
C SER A 49 39.67 8.76 11.66
N ASN A 50 39.85 7.64 12.39
CA ASN A 50 41.01 6.76 12.25
C ASN A 50 41.05 6.02 10.90
N LYS A 51 39.98 6.12 10.10
CA LYS A 51 39.88 5.52 8.76
C LYS A 51 40.11 6.57 7.68
N PRO A 52 40.90 6.27 6.64
CA PRO A 52 41.11 7.19 5.52
C PRO A 52 39.78 7.61 4.87
N ASN A 53 39.66 8.90 4.53
CA ASN A 53 38.51 9.50 3.85
C ASN A 53 37.17 9.35 4.59
N VAL A 54 37.18 9.17 5.91
CA VAL A 54 35.98 9.09 6.74
C VAL A 54 36.06 10.14 7.84
N LEU A 55 34.97 10.91 8.00
CA LEU A 55 34.84 11.87 9.09
C LEU A 55 34.27 11.17 10.33
N TYR A 56 34.81 11.52 11.50
CA TYR A 56 34.31 11.04 12.79
C TYR A 56 33.03 11.78 13.20
N GLY A 57 33.01 13.09 12.95
CA GLY A 57 31.98 13.97 13.47
C GLY A 57 32.22 15.42 13.09
N CYS A 58 31.38 16.29 13.65
CA CYS A 58 31.56 17.73 13.61
C CYS A 58 31.69 18.27 15.04
N PHE A 59 32.66 19.15 15.23
CA PHE A 59 32.91 19.86 16.46
C PHE A 59 32.39 21.28 16.37
N LEU A 60 31.66 21.71 17.40
CA LEU A 60 31.12 23.04 17.51
C LEU A 60 31.79 23.75 18.67
N ILE A 61 32.34 24.92 18.40
CA ILE A 61 32.93 25.82 19.39
C ILE A 61 31.94 26.96 19.62
N PHE A 62 31.54 27.15 20.87
CA PHE A 62 30.72 28.27 21.31
C PHE A 62 31.62 29.38 21.86
N GLU A 63 31.33 30.63 21.52
CA GLU A 63 32.02 31.78 22.14
C GLU A 63 31.77 31.82 23.66
N ASN A 64 30.53 31.51 24.03
CA ASN A 64 30.02 31.42 25.40
C ASN A 64 30.02 29.96 25.90
N LEU A 65 29.22 29.67 26.94
CA LEU A 65 29.03 28.32 27.44
C LEU A 65 28.16 27.51 26.48
N ALA A 66 28.48 26.22 26.34
CA ALA A 66 27.68 25.29 25.57
C ALA A 66 26.26 25.14 26.18
N PRO A 67 25.22 24.85 25.37
CA PRO A 67 23.85 24.66 25.85
C PRO A 67 23.75 23.60 26.96
N ASN A 68 22.84 23.77 27.92
CA ASN A 68 22.69 22.85 29.07
C ASN A 68 22.10 21.48 28.70
N GLU A 69 21.39 21.38 27.57
CA GLU A 69 20.78 20.15 27.09
C GLU A 69 21.35 19.81 25.71
N ILE A 70 22.18 18.77 25.61
CA ILE A 70 22.83 18.35 24.35
C ILE A 70 22.45 16.94 23.90
N GLY A 71 21.49 16.32 24.59
CA GLY A 71 20.98 14.99 24.28
C GLY A 71 22.07 13.91 24.29
N ARG A 72 22.36 13.34 23.12
CA ARG A 72 23.32 12.22 22.93
C ARG A 72 24.74 12.68 22.60
N ASN A 73 24.94 13.97 22.40
CA ASN A 73 26.22 14.55 22.00
C ASN A 73 27.19 14.65 23.19
N SER A 74 28.46 14.91 22.94
CA SER A 74 29.50 14.92 23.99
C SER A 74 30.04 16.33 24.24
N TYR A 75 30.06 16.74 25.51
CA TYR A 75 30.66 18.03 25.91
C TYR A 75 32.18 17.97 25.90
N PHE A 76 32.77 19.11 25.53
CA PHE A 76 34.20 19.37 25.63
C PHE A 76 34.46 20.62 26.46
N GLN A 77 35.45 20.49 27.34
CA GLN A 77 36.02 21.56 28.15
C GLN A 77 37.07 22.31 27.34
N CYS A 78 37.15 23.63 27.52
CA CYS A 78 38.10 24.50 26.84
C CYS A 78 39.18 25.02 27.80
N ILE A 79 40.44 24.76 27.47
CA ILE A 79 41.64 25.13 28.21
C ILE A 79 42.35 26.26 27.44
N ASP A 80 42.66 27.35 28.14
CA ASP A 80 43.35 28.53 27.60
C ASP A 80 42.78 29.04 26.27
N SER A 81 41.47 28.87 26.06
CA SER A 81 40.73 29.24 24.84
C SER A 81 41.18 28.57 23.54
N LYS A 82 42.08 27.56 23.60
CA LYS A 82 42.68 26.92 22.41
C LYS A 82 42.55 25.40 22.41
N PHE A 83 42.58 24.76 23.58
CA PHE A 83 42.65 23.29 23.67
C PHE A 83 41.37 22.70 24.23
N PHE A 84 40.81 21.72 23.53
CA PHE A 84 39.55 21.07 23.86
C PHE A 84 39.77 19.62 24.28
N ILE A 85 39.29 19.29 25.48
CA ILE A 85 39.30 17.92 26.02
C ILE A 85 37.89 17.49 26.42
N PRO A 86 37.60 16.19 26.49
CA PRO A 86 36.26 15.72 26.85
C PRO A 86 35.87 16.15 28.28
N GLU A 87 34.58 16.19 28.57
CA GLU A 87 34.13 16.37 29.94
C GLU A 87 34.64 15.27 30.88
N ASN A 88 34.77 15.60 32.16
CA ASN A 88 35.23 14.71 33.22
C ASN A 88 36.59 14.07 32.88
N THR A 89 37.47 14.85 32.25
CA THR A 89 38.85 14.45 31.97
C THR A 89 39.84 15.54 32.38
N THR A 90 41.07 15.10 32.66
CA THR A 90 42.27 15.91 32.84
C THR A 90 43.36 15.41 31.90
N PHE A 91 44.38 16.21 31.62
CA PHE A 91 45.51 15.82 30.79
C PHE A 91 46.83 15.82 31.58
N TYR A 92 47.77 15.00 31.13
CA TYR A 92 49.12 14.91 31.68
C TYR A 92 50.14 14.72 30.54
N PRO A 93 51.31 15.36 30.59
CA PRO A 93 51.76 16.35 31.57
C PRO A 93 51.00 17.68 31.45
N LYS A 94 51.00 18.49 32.53
CA LYS A 94 50.47 19.86 32.47
C LYS A 94 51.37 20.68 31.56
N LEU A 95 50.77 21.37 30.60
CA LEU A 95 51.47 22.24 29.65
C LEU A 95 51.54 23.66 30.20
N ASN A 96 52.64 24.36 29.93
CA ASN A 96 52.74 25.77 30.29
C ASN A 96 52.03 26.65 29.24
N PRO A 97 51.53 27.83 29.62
CA PRO A 97 50.93 28.78 28.68
C PRO A 97 51.86 29.17 27.52
N GLU A 98 53.17 29.17 27.73
CA GLU A 98 54.19 29.45 26.73
C GLU A 98 54.27 28.34 25.65
N ASP A 99 54.02 27.09 26.02
CA ASP A 99 54.00 25.96 25.08
C ASP A 99 52.85 26.09 24.07
N TRP A 100 51.73 26.73 24.47
CA TRP A 100 50.58 27.01 23.61
C TRP A 100 50.79 28.19 22.65
N GLN A 101 51.73 29.10 22.94
CA GLN A 101 52.04 30.22 22.05
C GLN A 101 52.84 29.76 20.83
N ASN A 102 53.61 28.68 20.97
CA ASN A 102 54.41 28.09 19.89
C ASN A 102 53.61 27.10 19.02
N ALA A 103 52.34 26.82 19.35
CA ALA A 103 51.48 25.97 18.55
C ALA A 103 50.92 26.74 17.34
N ASP A 104 51.29 26.31 16.14
CA ASP A 104 50.88 26.86 14.83
C ASP A 104 49.39 26.60 14.47
N THR A 105 48.50 26.53 15.46
CA THR A 105 47.10 26.16 15.26
C THR A 105 46.19 26.97 16.17
N GLU A 106 45.07 27.44 15.62
CA GLU A 106 44.08 28.22 16.35
C GLU A 106 43.38 27.39 17.43
N PHE A 107 42.95 26.16 17.09
CA PHE A 107 42.33 25.23 18.03
C PHE A 107 42.87 23.80 17.91
N LEU A 108 42.96 23.13 19.05
CA LEU A 108 43.39 21.75 19.20
C LEU A 108 42.32 20.96 19.94
N ILE A 109 42.00 19.76 19.48
CA ILE A 109 41.07 18.87 20.15
C ILE A 109 41.71 17.52 20.40
N MET A 110 41.47 16.95 21.58
CA MET A 110 41.93 15.61 21.91
C MET A 110 40.78 14.72 22.38
N HIS A 111 40.72 13.50 21.86
CA HIS A 111 39.76 12.49 22.30
C HIS A 111 40.40 11.09 22.32
N PRO A 112 39.97 10.16 23.19
CA PRO A 112 40.57 8.83 23.25
C PRO A 112 40.44 8.04 21.94
N GLU A 113 39.37 8.29 21.18
CA GLU A 113 39.09 7.54 19.95
C GLU A 113 39.92 8.01 18.75
N PHE A 114 40.07 9.33 18.53
CA PHE A 114 40.77 9.88 17.35
C PHE A 114 42.11 10.55 17.66
N GLY A 115 42.52 10.58 18.93
CA GLY A 115 43.78 11.19 19.36
C GLY A 115 43.73 12.72 19.34
N LEU A 116 44.89 13.34 19.11
CA LEU A 116 45.07 14.79 19.04
C LEU A 116 44.93 15.26 17.59
N VAL A 117 44.00 16.19 17.34
CA VAL A 117 43.69 16.73 16.02
C VAL A 117 43.79 18.25 16.03
N LYS A 118 44.36 18.79 14.96
CA LYS A 118 44.46 20.23 14.67
C LYS A 118 43.21 20.67 13.91
N LEU A 119 42.49 21.65 14.41
CA LEU A 119 41.27 22.18 13.79
C LEU A 119 41.62 23.39 12.91
N ASN A 120 42.02 23.12 11.67
CA ASN A 120 42.45 24.16 10.72
C ASN A 120 41.36 24.54 9.71
N GLU A 121 40.45 23.61 9.39
CA GLU A 121 39.43 23.80 8.35
C GLU A 121 38.08 24.09 8.98
N GLU A 122 37.69 25.36 9.00
CA GLU A 122 36.36 25.78 9.46
C GLU A 122 35.31 25.56 8.37
N ILE A 123 34.15 25.05 8.76
CA ILE A 123 32.99 24.89 7.89
C ILE A 123 32.15 26.15 7.98
N ASP A 124 32.17 26.93 6.90
CA ASP A 124 31.25 28.04 6.72
C ASP A 124 29.91 27.53 6.16
N TRP A 125 28.99 27.21 7.07
CA TRP A 125 27.65 26.75 6.71
C TRP A 125 26.84 27.81 5.94
N ILE A 126 27.04 29.09 6.26
CA ILE A 126 26.25 30.18 5.69
C ILE A 126 26.55 30.31 4.20
N SER A 127 27.84 30.31 3.82
CA SER A 127 28.20 30.36 2.40
C SER A 127 27.77 29.10 1.64
N LEU A 128 27.83 27.92 2.26
CA LEU A 128 27.43 26.66 1.63
C LEU A 128 25.91 26.56 1.39
N ILE A 129 25.09 27.06 2.33
CA ILE A 129 23.63 26.94 2.27
C ILE A 129 23.02 28.09 1.45
N GLN A 130 23.45 29.33 1.66
CA GLN A 130 22.84 30.50 1.03
C GLN A 130 23.35 30.74 -0.40
N ASN A 131 24.64 30.48 -0.64
CA ASN A 131 25.29 30.77 -1.92
C ASN A 131 25.92 29.50 -2.51
N PRO A 132 25.13 28.46 -2.86
CA PRO A 132 25.68 27.26 -3.45
C PRO A 132 26.36 27.62 -4.77
N LYS A 133 27.66 27.29 -4.90
CA LYS A 133 28.40 27.52 -6.14
C LYS A 133 27.67 26.81 -7.30
N PRO A 134 27.27 27.53 -8.36
CA PRO A 134 26.59 26.91 -9.48
C PRO A 134 27.50 25.85 -10.10
N THR A 135 26.96 24.64 -10.24
CA THR A 135 27.73 23.53 -10.81
C THR A 135 27.86 23.74 -12.32
N GLU A 136 29.08 23.79 -12.85
CA GLU A 136 29.38 23.92 -14.29
C GLU A 136 29.05 22.65 -15.12
N ALA A 137 28.36 21.67 -14.53
CA ALA A 137 28.06 20.41 -15.18
C ALA A 137 27.09 20.64 -16.34
N LYS A 138 27.51 20.27 -17.55
CA LYS A 138 26.65 20.22 -18.73
C LYS A 138 25.57 19.16 -18.53
N LEU A 139 24.38 19.59 -18.11
CA LEU A 139 23.22 18.73 -17.98
C LEU A 139 22.88 18.15 -19.37
N ARG A 140 23.06 16.84 -19.57
CA ARG A 140 22.61 16.16 -20.78
C ARG A 140 21.16 15.73 -20.59
N LYS A 141 20.24 16.33 -21.35
CA LYS A 141 18.86 15.88 -21.41
C LYS A 141 18.81 14.51 -22.12
N PRO A 142 18.11 13.51 -21.57
CA PRO A 142 17.87 12.26 -22.30
C PRO A 142 17.10 12.55 -23.59
N SER A 143 17.31 11.73 -24.62
CA SER A 143 16.48 11.77 -25.82
C SER A 143 15.01 11.58 -25.46
N ASN A 144 14.11 12.27 -26.17
CA ASN A 144 12.68 12.09 -25.97
C ASN A 144 12.32 10.61 -26.17
N GLY A 145 11.68 10.00 -25.18
CA GLY A 145 11.16 8.64 -25.32
C GLY A 145 10.10 8.56 -26.41
N VAL A 146 10.03 7.42 -27.10
CA VAL A 146 8.95 7.15 -28.05
C VAL A 146 7.66 6.96 -27.26
N LYS A 147 6.64 7.80 -27.50
CA LYS A 147 5.30 7.60 -26.94
C LYS A 147 4.63 6.43 -27.65
N ILE A 148 4.56 5.29 -26.99
CA ILE A 148 3.74 4.16 -27.45
C ILE A 148 2.29 4.48 -27.07
N PRO A 149 1.37 4.59 -28.04
CA PRO A 149 -0.04 4.85 -27.73
C PRO A 149 -0.62 3.69 -26.93
N GLN A 150 -1.20 4.00 -25.76
CA GLN A 150 -1.82 2.99 -24.88
C GLN A 150 -3.25 2.60 -25.29
N LYS A 151 -3.84 3.34 -26.24
CA LYS A 151 -5.18 3.09 -26.76
C LYS A 151 -5.14 3.10 -28.28
N ILE A 152 -5.64 2.03 -28.87
CA ILE A 152 -5.91 1.96 -30.30
C ILE A 152 -7.24 2.70 -30.52
N GLN A 153 -7.21 3.83 -31.22
CA GLN A 153 -8.42 4.63 -31.50
C GLN A 153 -9.24 4.03 -32.63
N SER A 154 -8.57 3.51 -33.63
CA SER A 154 -9.16 2.80 -34.76
C SER A 154 -8.16 1.77 -35.26
N TYR A 155 -8.66 0.62 -35.69
CA TYR A 155 -7.90 -0.33 -36.49
C TYR A 155 -8.69 -0.57 -37.77
N THR A 156 -8.00 -0.56 -38.90
CA THR A 156 -8.57 -0.92 -40.19
C THR A 156 -7.93 -2.25 -40.58
N VAL A 157 -8.77 -3.24 -40.86
CA VAL A 157 -8.32 -4.50 -41.43
C VAL A 157 -8.54 -4.36 -42.93
N GLU A 158 -7.46 -4.18 -43.67
CA GLU A 158 -7.50 -4.31 -45.13
C GLU A 158 -7.61 -5.80 -45.44
N MET A 159 -8.82 -6.21 -45.81
CA MET A 159 -9.06 -7.54 -46.36
C MET A 159 -8.85 -7.49 -47.86
N ASP A 160 -8.14 -8.50 -48.37
CA ASP A 160 -7.93 -8.71 -49.79
C ASP A 160 -9.25 -9.23 -50.38
N ASP A 161 -10.07 -8.32 -50.92
CA ASP A 161 -11.46 -8.58 -51.36
C ASP A 161 -11.54 -9.79 -52.30
N GLU A 162 -10.52 -10.02 -53.13
CA GLU A 162 -10.43 -11.17 -54.04
C GLU A 162 -10.34 -12.51 -53.29
N LYS A 163 -9.57 -12.58 -52.19
CA LYS A 163 -9.49 -13.80 -51.36
C LYS A 163 -10.74 -14.04 -50.54
N VAL A 164 -11.42 -12.97 -50.13
CA VAL A 164 -12.70 -13.08 -49.42
C VAL A 164 -13.78 -13.56 -50.39
N LEU A 165 -13.82 -13.04 -51.61
CA LEU A 165 -14.70 -13.55 -52.68
C LEU A 165 -14.40 -15.01 -53.02
N GLU A 166 -13.13 -15.41 -53.16
CA GLU A 166 -12.78 -16.81 -53.47
C GLU A 166 -13.16 -17.79 -52.34
N ALA A 167 -13.15 -17.33 -51.08
CA ALA A 167 -13.62 -18.09 -49.93
C ALA A 167 -15.16 -18.16 -49.83
N LEU A 168 -15.87 -17.15 -50.33
CA LEU A 168 -17.34 -17.10 -50.37
C LEU A 168 -17.93 -17.81 -51.60
N GLU A 169 -17.20 -17.84 -52.72
CA GLU A 169 -17.60 -18.48 -53.98
C GLU A 169 -17.52 -20.02 -53.96
N LYS A 170 -16.88 -20.61 -52.95
CA LYS A 170 -16.90 -22.07 -52.72
C LYS A 170 -17.84 -22.42 -51.56
N PRO A 171 -19.17 -22.30 -51.69
CA PRO A 171 -20.06 -22.94 -50.74
C PRO A 171 -19.85 -24.45 -50.87
N GLN A 172 -19.27 -25.08 -49.84
CA GLN A 172 -19.42 -26.53 -49.73
C GLN A 172 -20.91 -26.79 -49.56
N THR A 173 -21.54 -27.39 -50.57
CA THR A 173 -22.94 -27.79 -50.56
C THR A 173 -23.25 -28.51 -49.25
N GLU A 174 -24.34 -28.13 -48.55
CA GLU A 174 -24.72 -28.69 -47.24
C GLU A 174 -24.75 -30.23 -47.25
N GLU A 175 -25.05 -30.84 -48.40
CA GLU A 175 -25.08 -32.29 -48.61
C GLU A 175 -23.69 -32.96 -48.59
N GLU A 176 -22.65 -32.30 -49.09
CA GLU A 176 -21.26 -32.81 -49.03
C GLU A 176 -20.67 -32.63 -47.63
N TRP A 177 -21.03 -31.52 -46.98
CA TRP A 177 -20.62 -31.21 -45.62
C TRP A 177 -21.23 -32.19 -44.59
N MET A 178 -22.51 -32.52 -44.75
CA MET A 178 -23.21 -33.53 -43.92
C MET A 178 -22.66 -34.95 -44.07
N LYS A 179 -21.99 -35.27 -45.19
CA LYS A 179 -21.28 -36.54 -45.39
C LYS A 179 -19.91 -36.60 -44.70
N ASN A 180 -19.31 -35.45 -44.39
CA ASN A 180 -17.94 -35.36 -43.87
C ASN A 180 -17.86 -35.20 -42.33
N LEU A 181 -19.01 -35.27 -41.64
CA LEU A 181 -19.07 -35.24 -40.18
C LEU A 181 -18.64 -36.60 -39.60
N PRO A 182 -17.88 -36.62 -38.47
CA PRO A 182 -17.42 -37.87 -37.85
C PRO A 182 -18.53 -38.66 -37.12
N PHE A 183 -19.77 -38.20 -37.20
CA PHE A 183 -20.97 -38.80 -36.61
C PHE A 183 -22.18 -38.58 -37.53
N ASP A 184 -23.18 -39.43 -37.42
CA ASP A 184 -24.38 -39.37 -38.27
C ASP A 184 -25.49 -38.53 -37.61
N MET A 185 -25.75 -37.34 -38.16
CA MET A 185 -26.72 -36.39 -37.63
C MET A 185 -28.14 -36.98 -37.50
N LYS A 186 -28.57 -37.82 -38.45
CA LYS A 186 -29.90 -38.45 -38.38
C LYS A 186 -30.01 -39.42 -37.21
N LYS A 187 -28.91 -40.04 -36.80
CA LYS A 187 -28.87 -40.93 -35.63
C LYS A 187 -28.73 -40.18 -34.31
N VAL A 188 -28.04 -39.02 -34.32
CA VAL A 188 -28.00 -38.10 -33.17
C VAL A 188 -29.40 -37.60 -32.85
N MET A 189 -30.15 -37.13 -33.85
CA MET A 189 -31.54 -36.67 -33.67
C MET A 189 -32.49 -37.80 -33.21
N LYS A 190 -32.22 -39.05 -33.59
CA LYS A 190 -33.00 -40.22 -33.14
C LYS A 190 -32.60 -40.74 -31.75
N GLY A 191 -31.68 -40.07 -31.03
CA GLY A 191 -31.35 -40.40 -29.65
C GLY A 191 -30.30 -41.51 -29.47
N ASN A 192 -29.47 -41.80 -30.47
CA ASN A 192 -28.45 -42.84 -30.35
C ASN A 192 -27.29 -42.37 -29.46
N LYS A 193 -27.18 -42.96 -28.26
CA LYS A 193 -26.19 -42.58 -27.23
C LYS A 193 -24.75 -42.54 -27.74
N LYS A 194 -24.33 -43.48 -28.60
CA LYS A 194 -22.94 -43.54 -29.11
C LYS A 194 -22.61 -42.42 -30.10
N GLU A 195 -23.59 -41.97 -30.89
CA GLU A 195 -23.40 -40.89 -31.85
C GLU A 195 -23.54 -39.52 -31.17
N ILE A 196 -24.40 -39.41 -30.14
CA ILE A 196 -24.50 -38.20 -29.29
C ILE A 196 -23.17 -37.93 -28.56
N GLU A 197 -22.51 -38.96 -28.04
CA GLU A 197 -21.22 -38.79 -27.37
C GLU A 197 -20.12 -38.29 -28.33
N LYS A 198 -20.10 -38.79 -29.57
CA LYS A 198 -19.20 -38.30 -30.62
C LYS A 198 -19.50 -36.85 -31.01
N TYR A 199 -20.78 -36.50 -31.12
CA TYR A 199 -21.24 -35.13 -31.37
C TYR A 199 -20.82 -34.17 -30.26
N LEU A 200 -21.04 -34.53 -28.99
CA LEU A 200 -20.66 -33.70 -27.84
C LEU A 200 -19.14 -33.49 -27.77
N LYS A 201 -18.36 -34.55 -27.98
CA LYS A 201 -16.88 -34.46 -28.00
C LYS A 201 -16.37 -33.61 -29.16
N TYR A 202 -17.08 -33.59 -30.29
CA TYR A 202 -16.75 -32.75 -31.43
C TYR A 202 -17.04 -31.27 -31.14
N ILE A 203 -18.19 -30.96 -30.54
CA ILE A 203 -18.55 -29.59 -30.11
C ILE A 203 -17.63 -29.07 -29.01
N GLU A 204 -17.26 -29.90 -28.04
CA GLU A 204 -16.33 -29.52 -26.97
C GLU A 204 -14.96 -29.10 -27.53
N ARG A 205 -14.54 -29.73 -28.63
CA ARG A 205 -13.28 -29.39 -29.32
C ARG A 205 -13.39 -28.18 -30.23
N TYR A 206 -14.59 -27.88 -30.74
CA TYR A 206 -14.87 -26.80 -31.69
C TYR A 206 -16.16 -26.04 -31.28
N PRO A 207 -16.11 -25.17 -30.25
CA PRO A 207 -17.30 -24.56 -29.66
C PRO A 207 -18.07 -23.65 -30.62
N ASP A 208 -17.39 -23.00 -31.56
CA ASP A 208 -18.02 -22.11 -32.55
C ASP A 208 -18.98 -22.87 -33.49
N ARG A 209 -18.76 -24.18 -33.68
CA ARG A 209 -19.63 -25.06 -34.48
C ARG A 209 -20.90 -25.48 -33.74
N ALA A 210 -21.00 -25.23 -32.43
CA ALA A 210 -22.18 -25.55 -31.64
C ALA A 210 -23.42 -24.76 -32.07
N VAL A 211 -23.22 -23.55 -32.59
CA VAL A 211 -24.29 -22.66 -33.05
C VAL A 211 -24.90 -23.18 -34.35
N GLU A 212 -24.07 -23.68 -35.26
CA GLU A 212 -24.49 -24.23 -36.57
C GLU A 212 -25.08 -25.64 -36.45
N LEU A 213 -24.52 -26.48 -35.58
CA LEU A 213 -24.91 -27.87 -35.39
C LEU A 213 -25.90 -28.07 -34.25
N GLY A 214 -26.41 -27.00 -33.66
CA GLY A 214 -27.30 -27.05 -32.50
C GLY A 214 -28.56 -27.84 -32.83
N VAL A 215 -28.69 -29.06 -32.28
CA VAL A 215 -29.95 -29.81 -32.38
C VAL A 215 -30.96 -29.06 -31.53
N PRO A 216 -32.07 -28.56 -32.10
CA PRO A 216 -33.07 -27.85 -31.31
C PRO A 216 -33.56 -28.80 -30.21
N LEU A 217 -33.44 -28.37 -28.95
CA LEU A 217 -34.04 -29.06 -27.82
C LEU A 217 -35.55 -29.11 -28.10
N ASP A 218 -36.11 -30.31 -28.07
CA ASP A 218 -37.52 -30.56 -28.32
C ASP A 218 -38.36 -29.75 -27.31
N ILE A 219 -38.94 -28.65 -27.79
CA ILE A 219 -39.83 -27.77 -27.04
C ILE A 219 -41.27 -28.31 -27.08
N MET A 220 -41.53 -29.39 -27.82
CA MET A 220 -42.81 -30.07 -27.87
C MET A 220 -42.87 -31.19 -26.83
N GLY A 221 -42.93 -30.82 -25.56
CA GLY A 221 -43.83 -31.41 -24.56
C GLY A 221 -44.00 -32.94 -24.45
N THR A 222 -43.06 -33.80 -24.89
CA THR A 222 -43.13 -35.24 -24.62
C THR A 222 -42.32 -35.62 -23.40
N SER A 223 -42.98 -35.46 -22.25
CA SER A 223 -42.83 -36.19 -20.99
C SER A 223 -41.73 -37.27 -20.94
N ARG A 224 -40.66 -36.98 -20.20
CA ARG A 224 -39.89 -37.98 -19.45
C ARG A 224 -39.46 -37.40 -18.10
N GLY A 225 -40.17 -37.81 -17.05
CA GLY A 225 -39.60 -37.93 -15.71
C GLY A 225 -39.66 -36.66 -14.86
N ASP A 226 -40.77 -36.56 -14.15
CA ASP A 226 -41.01 -35.88 -12.87
C ASP A 226 -39.75 -35.57 -12.03
N GLY A 227 -39.60 -34.30 -11.62
CA GLY A 227 -38.49 -33.84 -10.78
C GLY A 227 -38.09 -32.38 -10.96
N PHE A 228 -39.03 -31.45 -11.11
CA PHE A 228 -38.69 -30.01 -11.09
C PHE A 228 -38.39 -29.56 -9.65
N SER A 229 -37.12 -29.53 -9.29
CA SER A 229 -36.63 -28.88 -8.08
C SER A 229 -36.81 -27.36 -8.19
N LYS A 230 -37.72 -26.79 -7.40
CA LYS A 230 -37.85 -25.35 -7.15
C LYS A 230 -36.62 -24.84 -6.41
N PHE A 231 -35.88 -23.88 -6.97
CA PHE A 231 -34.92 -23.10 -6.22
C PHE A 231 -35.67 -22.04 -5.39
N LYS A 232 -35.77 -22.26 -4.07
CA LYS A 232 -36.18 -21.24 -3.11
C LYS A 232 -34.95 -20.43 -2.71
N PHE A 233 -34.80 -19.23 -3.26
CA PHE A 233 -34.09 -18.15 -2.58
C PHE A 233 -35.15 -17.09 -2.26
N LEU A 234 -35.29 -16.77 -0.97
CA LEU A 234 -36.20 -15.75 -0.40
C LEU A 234 -37.65 -16.19 -0.12
N GLU A 235 -37.82 -17.23 0.69
CA GLU A 235 -39.09 -17.46 1.38
C GLU A 235 -38.79 -17.77 2.86
N GLY A 236 -39.28 -16.93 3.78
CA GLY A 236 -39.20 -17.20 5.22
C GLY A 236 -38.45 -16.17 6.07
N THR A 237 -38.49 -14.88 5.75
CA THR A 237 -38.00 -13.85 6.68
C THR A 237 -39.03 -12.74 6.86
N TRP A 238 -39.11 -12.22 8.09
CA TRP A 238 -40.05 -11.24 8.66
C TRP A 238 -40.46 -10.01 7.82
N LEU A 239 -39.81 -9.76 6.69
CA LEU A 239 -39.99 -8.64 5.78
C LEU A 239 -41.35 -8.69 5.06
N GLU A 240 -41.93 -9.87 4.88
CA GLU A 240 -43.24 -10.07 4.26
C GLU A 240 -44.39 -9.58 5.16
N LYS A 241 -44.23 -9.62 6.49
CA LYS A 241 -45.20 -9.06 7.45
C LYS A 241 -45.12 -7.54 7.61
N LEU A 242 -44.08 -6.91 7.06
CA LEU A 242 -43.88 -5.46 7.12
C LEU A 242 -44.42 -4.73 5.87
N LEU A 243 -44.74 -5.46 4.79
CA LEU A 243 -44.92 -4.89 3.44
C LEU A 243 -46.32 -5.01 2.81
N GLY A 244 -47.39 -5.35 3.53
CA GLY A 244 -48.73 -5.17 2.94
C GLY A 244 -49.92 -5.73 3.67
N GLY A 245 -50.45 -4.98 4.65
CA GLY A 245 -51.84 -5.11 5.09
C GLY A 245 -52.74 -4.21 4.23
N LYS A 246 -53.64 -4.81 3.45
CA LYS A 246 -54.65 -4.15 2.63
C LYS A 246 -55.75 -3.58 3.53
N GLY A 247 -55.85 -2.26 3.63
CA GLY A 247 -56.85 -1.52 4.41
C GLY A 247 -57.50 -0.44 3.56
N ARG A 248 -58.83 -0.47 3.53
CA ARG A 248 -59.80 0.16 2.62
C ARG A 248 -59.67 1.67 2.40
N ASP A 249 -60.06 2.05 1.19
CA ASP A 249 -60.26 3.41 0.69
C ASP A 249 -61.37 4.16 1.43
N THR A 250 -61.18 5.47 1.61
CA THR A 250 -62.28 6.45 1.63
C THR A 250 -61.76 7.80 1.12
N GLU A 251 -62.52 8.38 0.20
CA GLU A 251 -62.27 9.62 -0.55
C GLU A 251 -62.28 10.91 0.29
N GLY A 252 -61.61 11.94 -0.23
CA GLY A 252 -62.17 13.30 -0.28
C GLY A 252 -61.27 14.44 0.21
N GLY A 253 -61.13 15.48 -0.64
CA GLY A 253 -60.99 16.86 -0.16
C GLY A 253 -59.75 17.64 -0.57
N SER A 254 -59.91 18.56 -1.53
CA SER A 254 -59.00 19.61 -1.97
C SER A 254 -58.69 20.67 -0.90
N SER A 255 -57.49 21.30 -0.93
CA SER A 255 -57.35 22.77 -0.98
C SER A 255 -55.88 23.24 -1.05
N SER A 256 -55.72 24.36 -1.75
CA SER A 256 -54.54 25.12 -2.15
C SER A 256 -53.72 25.77 -1.03
N GLY A 257 -52.42 25.98 -1.27
CA GLY A 257 -51.61 26.96 -0.53
C GLY A 257 -50.15 27.02 -0.95
N ARG A 258 -49.85 27.62 -2.12
CA ARG A 258 -48.48 27.94 -2.55
C ARG A 258 -48.04 29.27 -1.94
N GLY A 259 -46.85 29.28 -1.33
CA GLY A 259 -46.15 30.52 -1.01
C GLY A 259 -44.79 30.25 -0.34
N TYR A 260 -43.70 30.53 -1.07
CA TYR A 260 -42.32 30.70 -0.58
C TYR A 260 -41.54 29.51 0.03
N SER A 261 -42.13 28.33 0.21
CA SER A 261 -41.42 27.15 0.75
C SER A 261 -40.28 26.60 -0.13
N TRP A 262 -40.30 26.83 -1.44
CA TRP A 262 -39.23 26.39 -2.35
C TRP A 262 -37.88 27.08 -2.12
N ILE A 263 -37.93 28.37 -1.74
CA ILE A 263 -36.73 29.18 -1.46
C ILE A 263 -36.00 28.64 -0.23
N PHE A 264 -36.75 28.16 0.78
CA PHE A 264 -36.19 27.50 1.95
C PHE A 264 -35.37 26.25 1.59
N TRP A 265 -35.88 25.40 0.68
CA TRP A 265 -35.19 24.18 0.24
C TRP A 265 -33.96 24.46 -0.61
N VAL A 266 -34.00 25.47 -1.48
CA VAL A 266 -32.85 25.93 -2.28
C VAL A 266 -31.75 26.49 -1.36
N ILE A 267 -32.12 27.33 -0.39
CA ILE A 267 -31.18 27.88 0.61
C ILE A 267 -30.55 26.75 1.43
N LEU A 268 -31.34 25.79 1.89
CA LEU A 268 -30.85 24.64 2.67
C LEU A 268 -29.81 23.82 1.91
N LEU A 269 -30.10 23.50 0.65
CA LEU A 269 -29.19 22.74 -0.22
C LEU A 269 -27.93 23.55 -0.53
N PHE A 270 -28.06 24.84 -0.81
CA PHE A 270 -26.94 25.72 -1.13
C PHE A 270 -26.01 25.94 0.07
N VAL A 271 -26.57 26.16 1.28
CA VAL A 271 -25.79 26.30 2.52
C VAL A 271 -25.04 25.01 2.86
N GLY A 272 -25.70 23.85 2.69
CA GLY A 272 -25.05 22.54 2.86
C GLY A 272 -23.87 22.33 1.90
N LEU A 273 -24.06 22.59 0.60
CA LEU A 273 -23.01 22.42 -0.41
C LEU A 273 -21.85 23.41 -0.25
N VAL A 274 -22.11 24.68 0.07
CA VAL A 274 -21.05 25.68 0.27
C VAL A 274 -20.18 25.34 1.48
N ARG A 275 -20.76 24.88 2.59
CA ARG A 275 -20.00 24.45 3.78
C ARG A 275 -19.14 23.22 3.51
N ILE A 276 -19.65 22.26 2.74
CA ILE A 276 -18.88 21.09 2.30
C ILE A 276 -17.71 21.53 1.41
N PHE A 277 -17.94 22.41 0.43
CA PHE A 277 -16.91 22.85 -0.52
C PHE A 277 -15.82 23.73 0.12
N VAL A 278 -16.16 24.56 1.11
CA VAL A 278 -15.19 25.38 1.87
C VAL A 278 -14.30 24.52 2.77
N HIS A 279 -14.77 23.36 3.23
CA HIS A 279 -13.96 22.42 4.01
C HIS A 279 -13.04 21.56 3.12
N PHE A 280 -13.51 21.16 1.93
CA PHE A 280 -12.68 20.46 0.94
C PHE A 280 -11.53 21.32 0.38
N ASN A 281 -11.64 22.65 0.40
CA ASN A 281 -10.58 23.57 -0.07
C ASN A 281 -9.59 24.00 1.03
N LYS A 282 -9.62 23.39 2.21
CA LYS A 282 -8.65 23.67 3.29
C LYS A 282 -7.45 22.72 3.34
N GLU A 283 -7.37 21.78 2.41
CA GLU A 283 -6.14 21.01 2.18
C GLU A 283 -5.24 21.75 1.17
N ASP A 284 -4.19 22.38 1.70
CA ASP A 284 -2.95 22.80 1.04
C ASP A 284 -3.01 23.75 -0.17
N PHE A 285 -3.20 25.05 0.09
CA PHE A 285 -2.61 26.11 -0.73
C PHE A 285 -1.21 26.48 -0.18
N SER A 286 -0.25 25.57 -0.30
CA SER A 286 1.18 25.92 -0.23
C SER A 286 1.66 26.30 -1.63
N LYS A 287 2.12 27.55 -1.79
CA LYS A 287 2.72 28.08 -3.02
C LYS A 287 3.83 27.17 -3.54
N GLU A 288 3.62 26.49 -4.67
CA GLU A 288 4.69 25.86 -5.44
C GLU A 288 5.44 26.92 -6.23
N THR A 289 6.69 27.19 -5.86
CA THR A 289 7.72 27.69 -6.79
C THR A 289 8.27 26.51 -7.62
N PRO A 290 8.62 26.71 -8.89
CA PRO A 290 8.86 25.61 -9.81
C PRO A 290 10.29 25.07 -9.66
N VAL A 291 10.43 23.86 -9.14
CA VAL A 291 11.66 23.06 -9.32
C VAL A 291 11.32 21.81 -10.12
N SER A 292 11.76 21.88 -11.37
CA SER A 292 11.82 20.83 -12.37
C SER A 292 12.59 19.60 -11.87
N SER A 293 11.90 18.47 -11.70
CA SER A 293 12.42 17.12 -11.96
C SER A 293 11.23 16.14 -12.01
N GLY A 294 11.20 15.30 -13.05
CA GLY A 294 10.02 14.53 -13.46
C GLY A 294 9.48 13.58 -12.38
N LYS A 295 8.20 13.79 -12.02
CA LYS A 295 7.38 12.81 -11.32
C LYS A 295 7.13 11.61 -12.24
N ILE A 296 7.58 10.43 -11.81
CA ILE A 296 7.12 9.14 -12.31
C ILE A 296 5.62 9.07 -11.95
N THR A 297 4.77 9.06 -12.98
CA THR A 297 3.33 8.85 -12.82
C THR A 297 3.07 7.47 -12.23
N ARG A 298 2.55 7.46 -11.00
CA ARG A 298 2.12 6.30 -10.20
C ARG A 298 0.98 5.47 -10.82
N LYS A 299 0.66 5.65 -12.11
CA LYS A 299 -0.46 5.02 -12.82
C LYS A 299 -0.07 3.81 -13.68
N GLU A 300 1.22 3.51 -13.84
CA GLU A 300 1.67 2.33 -14.62
C GLU A 300 1.91 1.08 -13.76
N ALA A 301 1.71 1.16 -12.44
CA ALA A 301 1.78 0.00 -11.55
C ALA A 301 0.51 -0.88 -11.54
N GLU A 302 -0.61 -0.40 -12.09
CA GLU A 302 -1.89 -1.13 -12.08
C GLU A 302 -2.10 -2.05 -13.30
N ASN A 303 -1.33 -1.89 -14.39
CA ASN A 303 -1.52 -2.62 -15.64
C ASN A 303 -0.33 -3.47 -16.09
N MET A 304 0.64 -3.76 -15.21
CA MET A 304 1.49 -4.92 -15.42
C MET A 304 0.70 -6.15 -14.99
N MET A 305 0.60 -7.16 -15.87
CA MET A 305 0.14 -8.51 -15.50
C MET A 305 0.65 -8.83 -14.11
N LYS A 306 -0.29 -9.13 -13.18
CA LYS A 306 0.01 -9.44 -11.78
C LYS A 306 1.32 -10.24 -11.72
N PRO A 307 2.44 -9.66 -11.26
CA PRO A 307 3.62 -10.47 -11.00
C PRO A 307 3.14 -11.53 -10.03
N VAL A 308 3.38 -12.80 -10.37
CA VAL A 308 3.02 -13.95 -9.54
C VAL A 308 3.28 -13.57 -8.09
N ILE A 309 2.24 -13.68 -7.27
CA ILE A 309 2.04 -13.06 -5.95
C ILE A 309 3.21 -13.27 -4.96
N ALA A 310 4.17 -14.15 -5.29
CA ALA A 310 5.42 -14.38 -4.57
C ALA A 310 6.37 -13.16 -4.48
N TYR A 311 6.33 -12.19 -5.40
CA TYR A 311 7.32 -11.09 -5.39
C TYR A 311 7.00 -9.95 -4.41
N GLN A 312 5.77 -9.85 -3.90
CA GLN A 312 5.35 -8.76 -3.00
C GLN A 312 5.28 -9.17 -1.53
N SER A 313 5.14 -10.46 -1.22
CA SER A 313 4.98 -10.95 0.16
C SER A 313 6.30 -11.21 0.90
N GLY A 314 7.45 -11.12 0.21
CA GLY A 314 8.75 -11.50 0.78
C GLY A 314 8.92 -13.01 1.03
N VAL A 315 7.91 -13.82 0.67
CA VAL A 315 7.91 -15.28 0.86
C VAL A 315 8.56 -15.95 -0.35
N THR A 316 9.59 -16.77 -0.10
CA THR A 316 10.31 -17.47 -1.17
C THR A 316 9.70 -18.83 -1.49
N ASP A 317 10.04 -19.41 -2.65
CA ASP A 317 9.59 -20.78 -3.01
C ASP A 317 10.00 -21.82 -1.97
N ILE A 318 11.16 -21.65 -1.34
CA ILE A 318 11.63 -22.54 -0.27
C ILE A 318 10.76 -22.36 0.97
N ASP A 319 10.41 -21.13 1.33
CA ASP A 319 9.55 -20.86 2.49
C ASP A 319 8.15 -21.44 2.30
N MET A 320 7.57 -21.29 1.09
CA MET A 320 6.28 -21.91 0.76
C MET A 320 6.32 -23.44 0.90
N LYS A 321 7.42 -24.08 0.47
CA LYS A 321 7.59 -25.54 0.59
C LYS A 321 7.78 -25.97 2.04
N ILE A 322 8.54 -25.21 2.80
CA ILE A 322 8.76 -25.47 4.23
C ILE A 322 7.44 -25.33 4.99
N ASP A 323 6.66 -24.29 4.71
CA ASP A 323 5.35 -24.10 5.33
C ASP A 323 4.36 -25.19 4.92
N SER A 324 4.37 -25.62 3.66
CA SER A 324 3.56 -26.77 3.22
C SER A 324 3.92 -28.07 3.94
N MET A 325 5.19 -28.27 4.35
CA MET A 325 5.64 -29.50 5.02
C MET A 325 5.47 -29.44 6.55
N TYR A 326 5.74 -28.29 7.16
CA TYR A 326 5.84 -28.15 8.62
C TYR A 326 4.88 -27.12 9.22
N GLY A 327 4.20 -26.31 8.41
CA GLY A 327 3.35 -25.19 8.83
C GLY A 327 2.24 -25.62 9.78
N LYS A 328 1.49 -26.67 9.43
CA LYS A 328 0.43 -27.21 10.30
C LYS A 328 0.97 -27.66 11.66
N LYS A 329 2.04 -28.46 11.66
CA LYS A 329 2.66 -28.95 12.90
C LYS A 329 3.23 -27.82 13.75
N ARG A 330 3.80 -26.78 13.11
CA ARG A 330 4.29 -25.57 13.78
C ARG A 330 3.14 -24.79 14.42
N GLN A 331 2.02 -24.62 13.73
CA GLN A 331 0.83 -23.96 14.27
C GLN A 331 0.23 -24.75 15.44
N ASP A 332 0.11 -26.07 15.31
CA ASP A 332 -0.42 -26.93 16.37
C ASP A 332 0.43 -26.82 17.65
N LEU A 333 1.76 -26.93 17.53
CA LEU A 333 2.68 -26.78 18.67
C LEU A 333 2.67 -25.37 19.27
N MET A 334 2.58 -24.33 18.43
CA MET A 334 2.52 -22.94 18.91
C MET A 334 1.22 -22.67 19.68
N ASN A 335 0.09 -23.13 19.15
CA ASN A 335 -1.21 -23.01 19.80
C ASN A 335 -1.22 -23.75 21.14
N GLU A 336 -0.60 -24.94 21.20
CA GLU A 336 -0.47 -25.70 22.43
C GLU A 336 0.47 -25.04 23.45
N HIS A 337 1.59 -24.47 22.98
CA HIS A 337 2.52 -23.71 23.81
C HIS A 337 1.86 -22.47 24.42
N ILE A 338 1.11 -21.70 23.63
CA ILE A 338 0.34 -20.53 24.09
C ILE A 338 -0.73 -20.95 25.12
N LYS A 339 -1.45 -22.05 24.86
CA LYS A 339 -2.42 -22.59 25.84
C LYS A 339 -1.71 -22.94 27.15
N ALA A 340 -0.62 -23.69 27.11
CA ALA A 340 0.13 -24.10 28.29
C ALA A 340 0.67 -22.89 29.09
N LEU A 341 1.20 -21.87 28.40
CA LEU A 341 1.63 -20.60 29.01
C LEU A 341 0.50 -19.85 29.72
N ASN A 342 -0.67 -19.76 29.07
CA ASN A 342 -1.83 -19.06 29.63
C ASN A 342 -2.37 -19.70 30.93
N PHE A 343 -2.21 -21.01 31.10
CA PHE A 343 -2.57 -21.72 32.34
C PHE A 343 -1.46 -21.66 33.40
N SER A 344 -0.19 -21.58 32.99
CA SER A 344 0.96 -21.42 33.90
C SER A 344 1.07 -20.01 34.50
N GLY A 345 0.56 -18.98 33.84
CA GLY A 345 0.68 -17.59 34.31
C GLY A 345 -0.41 -17.13 35.29
N LYS A 346 -1.42 -17.96 35.57
CA LYS A 346 -2.57 -17.59 36.41
C LYS A 346 -2.44 -18.06 37.85
N ASP A 347 -2.18 -19.37 38.09
CA ASP A 347 -1.96 -19.99 39.41
C ASP A 347 -1.39 -21.43 39.26
N GLU A 348 -0.59 -21.94 40.20
CA GLU A 348 -0.04 -23.33 40.16
C GLU A 348 -1.14 -24.40 40.04
N LYS A 349 -2.28 -24.19 40.73
CA LYS A 349 -3.44 -25.10 40.68
C LYS A 349 -4.09 -25.17 39.29
N SER A 350 -4.07 -24.06 38.56
CA SER A 350 -4.62 -23.96 37.19
C SER A 350 -3.74 -24.72 36.18
N TYR A 351 -2.42 -24.73 36.39
CA TYR A 351 -1.50 -25.52 35.58
C TYR A 351 -1.65 -27.03 35.85
N GLU A 352 -1.82 -27.44 37.11
CA GLU A 352 -2.10 -28.84 37.45
C GLU A 352 -3.42 -29.34 36.86
N GLU A 353 -4.46 -28.50 36.83
CA GLU A 353 -5.74 -28.81 36.19
C GLU A 353 -5.61 -28.96 34.66
N TYR A 354 -4.81 -28.12 34.01
CA TYR A 354 -4.47 -28.25 32.59
C TYR A 354 -3.81 -29.60 32.29
N ILE A 355 -2.85 -30.05 33.12
CA ILE A 355 -2.21 -31.35 32.95
C ILE A 355 -3.22 -32.49 33.19
N LYS A 356 -4.09 -32.38 34.19
CA LYS A 356 -5.16 -33.37 34.46
C LYS A 356 -6.17 -33.49 33.32
N ASN A 357 -6.45 -32.38 32.63
CA ASN A 357 -7.35 -32.33 31.47
C ASN A 357 -6.70 -32.82 30.16
N GLY A 358 -5.51 -33.44 30.22
CA GLY A 358 -4.81 -34.01 29.07
C GLY A 358 -3.82 -33.06 28.39
N GLY A 359 -3.53 -31.91 28.99
CA GLY A 359 -2.51 -30.97 28.53
C GLY A 359 -1.09 -31.52 28.69
N ARG A 360 -0.20 -31.23 27.72
CA ARG A 360 1.21 -31.63 27.80
C ARG A 360 2.05 -30.59 28.55
N PRO A 361 3.08 -31.03 29.32
CA PRO A 361 4.00 -30.10 29.99
C PRO A 361 4.72 -29.17 29.01
N ILE A 362 4.92 -27.92 29.42
CA ILE A 362 5.55 -26.86 28.60
C ILE A 362 6.92 -27.30 28.06
N ASP A 363 7.75 -27.93 28.90
CA ASP A 363 9.09 -28.39 28.53
C ASP A 363 9.07 -29.41 27.37
N LYS A 364 8.11 -30.35 27.37
CA LYS A 364 7.95 -31.32 26.27
C LYS A 364 7.53 -30.62 24.97
N ILE A 365 6.63 -29.65 25.05
CA ILE A 365 6.17 -28.87 23.89
C ILE A 365 7.35 -28.05 23.34
N GLN A 366 8.14 -27.41 24.19
CA GLN A 366 9.34 -26.65 23.79
C GLN A 366 10.39 -27.55 23.12
N ASN A 367 10.68 -28.73 23.68
CA ASN A 367 11.60 -29.69 23.08
C ASN A 367 11.11 -30.16 21.70
N GLU A 368 9.81 -30.37 21.52
CA GLU A 368 9.23 -30.67 20.21
C GLU A 368 9.35 -29.50 19.23
N ILE A 369 9.15 -28.25 19.68
CA ILE A 369 9.37 -27.04 18.87
C ILE A 369 10.84 -26.95 18.42
N PHE A 370 11.81 -27.16 19.31
CA PHE A 370 13.23 -27.18 18.95
C PHE A 370 13.52 -28.26 17.91
N SER A 371 13.04 -29.48 18.13
CA SER A 371 13.21 -30.58 17.18
C SER A 371 12.58 -30.29 15.80
N LEU A 372 11.45 -29.58 15.79
CA LEU A 372 10.77 -29.17 14.55
C LEU A 372 11.56 -28.08 13.82
N ASN A 373 12.14 -27.14 14.56
CA ASN A 373 13.00 -26.10 14.01
C ASN A 373 14.28 -26.68 13.39
N ASP A 374 14.90 -27.66 14.04
CA ASP A 374 16.06 -28.37 13.48
C ASP A 374 15.73 -29.11 12.18
N LYS A 375 14.59 -29.82 12.16
CA LYS A 375 14.09 -30.48 10.95
C LYS A 375 13.79 -29.49 9.83
N THR A 376 13.17 -28.36 10.19
CA THR A 376 12.88 -27.27 9.27
C THR A 376 14.17 -26.70 8.67
N LYS A 377 15.19 -26.45 9.50
CA LYS A 377 16.49 -25.96 9.05
C LYS A 377 17.18 -26.94 8.10
N LEU A 378 17.22 -28.23 8.43
CA LEU A 378 17.79 -29.27 7.58
C LEU A 378 17.07 -29.37 6.22
N ALA A 379 15.74 -29.27 6.24
CA ALA A 379 14.93 -29.26 5.02
C ALA A 379 15.20 -28.01 4.18
N THR A 380 15.28 -26.84 4.80
CA THR A 380 15.62 -25.57 4.16
C THR A 380 16.99 -25.63 3.50
N ASP A 381 18.02 -26.09 4.20
CA ASP A 381 19.37 -26.22 3.67
C ASP A 381 19.46 -27.21 2.50
N SER A 382 18.70 -28.31 2.59
CA SER A 382 18.57 -29.29 1.51
C SER A 382 17.90 -28.69 0.27
N LEU A 383 16.79 -27.97 0.46
CA LEU A 383 16.11 -27.27 -0.62
C LEU A 383 17.01 -26.19 -1.23
N LYS A 384 17.72 -25.39 -0.43
CA LYS A 384 18.68 -24.40 -0.92
C LYS A 384 19.72 -25.04 -1.83
N ARG A 385 20.24 -26.21 -1.46
CA ARG A 385 21.20 -26.97 -2.28
C ARG A 385 20.60 -27.43 -3.61
N VAL A 386 19.37 -27.95 -3.60
CA VAL A 386 18.66 -28.39 -4.82
C VAL A 386 18.39 -27.22 -5.74
N TYR A 387 17.90 -26.11 -5.21
CA TYR A 387 17.59 -24.91 -5.99
C TYR A 387 18.85 -24.23 -6.53
N ARG A 388 19.96 -24.18 -5.78
CA ARG A 388 21.26 -23.72 -6.31
C ARG A 388 21.70 -24.55 -7.53
N LYS A 389 21.60 -25.89 -7.44
CA LYS A 389 21.88 -26.77 -8.59
C LYS A 389 20.95 -26.48 -9.77
N LYS A 390 19.67 -26.20 -9.52
CA LYS A 390 18.69 -25.81 -10.55
C LYS A 390 19.05 -24.49 -11.24
N ILE A 391 19.48 -23.48 -10.47
CA ILE A 391 19.93 -22.18 -11.00
C ILE A 391 21.16 -22.38 -11.89
N VAL A 392 22.18 -23.10 -11.41
CA VAL A 392 23.40 -23.38 -12.20
C VAL A 392 23.05 -24.11 -13.49
N LYS A 393 22.20 -25.15 -13.43
CA LYS A 393 21.74 -25.88 -14.62
C LYS A 393 21.03 -24.95 -15.61
N TYR A 394 20.18 -24.04 -15.13
CA TYR A 394 19.49 -23.06 -15.95
C TYR A 394 20.45 -22.07 -16.64
N LEU A 395 21.49 -21.62 -15.93
CA LEU A 395 22.50 -20.71 -16.48
C LEU A 395 23.31 -21.39 -17.59
N VAL A 396 23.75 -22.63 -17.39
CA VAL A 396 24.49 -23.41 -18.40
C VAL A 396 23.64 -23.66 -19.64
N GLN A 397 22.38 -24.08 -19.47
CA GLN A 397 21.47 -24.34 -20.61
C GLN A 397 21.15 -23.09 -21.43
N ASN A 398 21.13 -21.91 -20.79
CA ASN A 398 20.81 -20.66 -21.47
C ASN A 398 22.04 -19.86 -21.91
N GLU A 399 23.25 -20.32 -21.62
CA GLU A 399 24.48 -19.58 -21.90
C GLU A 399 24.62 -19.26 -23.40
N GLU A 400 24.40 -20.24 -24.28
CA GLU A 400 24.48 -20.04 -25.73
C GLU A 400 23.41 -19.06 -26.23
N LYS A 401 22.20 -19.13 -25.67
CA LYS A 401 21.09 -18.22 -26.01
C LYS A 401 21.38 -16.80 -25.55
N ILE A 402 21.98 -16.64 -24.38
CA ILE A 402 22.39 -15.34 -23.83
C ILE A 402 23.56 -14.78 -24.66
N LYS A 403 24.57 -15.60 -24.98
CA LYS A 403 25.70 -15.24 -25.83
C LYS A 403 25.22 -14.77 -27.20
N LYS A 404 24.32 -15.51 -27.87
CA LYS A 404 23.76 -15.14 -29.16
C LYS A 404 23.03 -13.78 -29.10
N LYS A 405 22.15 -13.59 -28.11
CA LYS A 405 21.44 -12.30 -27.93
C LYS A 405 22.38 -11.12 -27.69
N ILE A 406 23.44 -11.31 -26.90
CA ILE A 406 24.44 -10.27 -26.62
C ILE A 406 25.23 -9.94 -27.88
N THR A 407 25.72 -10.96 -28.59
CA THR A 407 26.44 -10.79 -29.85
C THR A 407 25.58 -10.09 -30.91
N ASP A 408 24.32 -10.48 -31.06
CA ASP A 408 23.38 -9.88 -32.00
C ASP A 408 23.09 -8.40 -31.64
N SER A 409 22.95 -8.11 -30.34
CA SER A 409 22.73 -6.74 -29.85
C SER A 409 23.96 -5.85 -30.08
N ILE A 410 25.17 -6.37 -29.87
CA ILE A 410 26.40 -5.62 -30.10
C ILE A 410 26.60 -5.38 -31.61
N LYS A 411 26.41 -6.41 -32.45
CA LYS A 411 26.50 -6.28 -33.92
C LYS A 411 25.51 -5.24 -34.49
N LYS A 412 24.30 -5.18 -33.94
CA LYS A 412 23.28 -4.19 -34.31
C LYS A 412 23.68 -2.77 -33.90
N SER A 413 24.37 -2.62 -32.77
CA SER A 413 24.84 -1.31 -32.26
C SER A 413 26.17 -0.85 -32.86
N SER A 414 26.99 -1.76 -33.39
CA SER A 414 28.34 -1.49 -33.91
C SER A 414 28.41 -1.32 -35.43
N SER A 415 27.26 -1.09 -36.09
CA SER A 415 27.17 -0.98 -37.55
C SER A 415 27.77 -2.18 -38.30
N GLY A 416 27.56 -3.40 -37.78
CA GLY A 416 27.99 -4.64 -38.44
C GLY A 416 29.44 -5.09 -38.16
N LYS A 417 30.22 -4.34 -37.36
CA LYS A 417 31.56 -4.79 -36.96
C LYS A 417 31.47 -5.96 -35.98
N PRO A 418 32.29 -7.03 -36.13
CA PRO A 418 32.27 -8.18 -35.23
C PRO A 418 32.56 -7.73 -33.80
N ALA A 419 31.78 -8.26 -32.84
CA ALA A 419 31.92 -7.95 -31.44
C ALA A 419 33.24 -8.52 -30.89
N ASP A 420 34.00 -7.72 -30.15
CA ASP A 420 35.18 -8.19 -29.41
C ASP A 420 34.78 -9.26 -28.39
N GLU A 421 35.40 -10.45 -28.50
CA GLU A 421 35.12 -11.60 -27.64
C GLU A 421 35.34 -11.31 -26.15
N GLY A 422 36.31 -10.44 -25.82
CA GLY A 422 36.59 -10.04 -24.44
C GLY A 422 35.45 -9.24 -23.81
N ILE A 423 34.84 -8.34 -24.58
CA ILE A 423 33.70 -7.52 -24.14
C ILE A 423 32.44 -8.39 -23.99
N VAL A 424 32.20 -9.30 -24.95
CA VAL A 424 31.07 -10.24 -24.90
C VAL A 424 31.14 -11.11 -23.66
N LYS A 425 32.32 -11.67 -23.34
CA LYS A 425 32.53 -12.51 -22.15
C LYS A 425 32.25 -11.74 -20.85
N LYS A 426 32.71 -10.49 -20.73
CA LYS A 426 32.46 -9.64 -19.55
C LYS A 426 30.97 -9.34 -19.35
N ILE A 427 30.24 -9.09 -20.44
CA ILE A 427 28.80 -8.82 -20.39
C ILE A 427 28.02 -10.10 -20.04
N ILE A 428 28.42 -11.26 -20.56
CA ILE A 428 27.83 -12.56 -20.21
C ILE A 428 27.96 -12.82 -18.71
N ILE A 429 29.16 -12.68 -18.14
CA ILE A 429 29.39 -12.90 -16.71
C ILE A 429 28.50 -11.97 -15.87
N LYS A 430 28.44 -10.68 -16.23
CA LYS A 430 27.58 -9.72 -15.52
C LYS A 430 26.10 -10.08 -15.63
N LYS A 431 25.64 -10.54 -16.79
CA LYS A 431 24.24 -10.97 -16.99
C LYS A 431 23.92 -12.26 -16.25
N GLN A 432 24.82 -13.25 -16.26
CA GLN A 432 24.66 -14.50 -15.50
C GLN A 432 24.56 -14.20 -14.00
N MET A 433 25.40 -13.29 -13.47
CA MET A 433 25.35 -12.88 -12.05
C MET A 433 24.01 -12.21 -11.68
N LEU A 434 23.45 -11.36 -12.56
CA LEU A 434 22.15 -10.73 -12.33
C LEU A 434 20.98 -11.73 -12.37
N ILE A 435 21.05 -12.70 -13.29
CA ILE A 435 20.05 -13.76 -13.40
C ILE A 435 20.13 -14.69 -12.17
N GLU A 436 21.34 -15.03 -11.74
CA GLU A 436 21.58 -15.80 -10.51
C GLU A 436 21.06 -15.06 -9.27
N ASP A 437 21.26 -13.74 -9.18
CA ASP A 437 20.71 -12.96 -8.07
C ASP A 437 19.19 -12.95 -8.08
N SER A 438 18.57 -12.71 -9.23
CA SER A 438 17.11 -12.68 -9.36
C SER A 438 16.45 -14.05 -9.06
N LEU A 439 16.99 -15.13 -9.62
CA LEU A 439 16.53 -16.49 -9.31
C LEU A 439 16.87 -16.88 -7.87
N GLY A 440 17.98 -16.36 -7.34
CA GLY A 440 18.39 -16.54 -5.95
C GLY A 440 17.37 -15.96 -4.98
N ARG A 441 16.81 -14.78 -5.29
CA ARG A 441 15.72 -14.13 -4.55
C ARG A 441 14.42 -14.91 -4.63
N LEU A 442 14.00 -15.28 -5.84
CA LEU A 442 12.77 -16.05 -6.04
C LEU A 442 12.78 -17.36 -5.24
N TYR A 443 13.90 -18.07 -5.30
CA TYR A 443 14.02 -19.36 -4.65
C TYR A 443 14.46 -19.28 -3.18
N GLY A 444 14.86 -18.13 -2.63
CA GLY A 444 15.35 -18.06 -1.24
C GLY A 444 16.69 -18.78 -1.00
N THR A 445 17.55 -18.84 -2.03
CA THR A 445 18.84 -19.56 -1.93
C THR A 445 19.99 -18.69 -1.43
N LYS A 446 19.80 -17.37 -1.41
CA LYS A 446 20.73 -16.39 -0.85
C LYS A 446 20.16 -15.87 0.46
N ASP A 447 20.98 -15.96 1.51
CA ASP A 447 20.71 -15.31 2.78
C ASP A 447 21.06 -13.84 2.59
N TYR A 448 20.03 -12.99 2.60
CA TYR A 448 20.24 -11.56 2.66
C TYR A 448 20.48 -11.21 4.13
N VAL A 449 21.69 -10.74 4.44
CA VAL A 449 21.87 -9.93 5.64
C VAL A 449 21.00 -8.71 5.38
N GLU A 450 19.86 -8.63 6.07
CA GLU A 450 19.12 -7.39 6.14
C GLU A 450 20.15 -6.31 6.49
N PRO A 451 20.26 -5.24 5.68
CA PRO A 451 21.18 -4.16 6.04
C PRO A 451 20.86 -3.79 7.49
N PRO A 452 21.90 -3.63 8.35
CA PRO A 452 21.69 -3.41 9.77
C PRO A 452 20.60 -2.35 9.90
N ILE A 453 19.53 -2.72 10.60
CA ILE A 453 18.41 -1.83 10.80
C ILE A 453 19.01 -0.66 11.58
N ASP A 454 19.25 0.45 10.88
CA ASP A 454 19.66 1.70 11.49
C ASP A 454 18.60 1.98 12.56
N PRO A 455 18.92 2.03 13.86
CA PRO A 455 17.93 2.21 14.92
C PRO A 455 17.13 3.51 14.76
N ASN A 456 17.61 4.46 13.95
CA ASN A 456 16.86 5.66 13.59
C ASN A 456 15.88 5.43 12.43
N LYS A 457 16.17 4.46 11.55
CA LYS A 457 15.23 3.94 10.54
C LYS A 457 14.27 2.92 11.16
N ALA A 458 14.70 2.16 12.16
CA ALA A 458 13.87 1.35 13.05
C ALA A 458 12.93 2.24 13.86
N LYS A 459 13.35 3.40 14.36
CA LYS A 459 12.42 4.39 14.94
C LYS A 459 11.40 4.88 13.93
N LYS A 460 11.80 5.05 12.66
CA LYS A 460 10.90 5.40 11.56
C LYS A 460 9.95 4.24 11.19
N VAL A 461 10.34 3.00 11.46
CA VAL A 461 9.57 1.76 11.19
C VAL A 461 8.75 1.29 12.40
N GLU A 462 9.18 1.51 13.65
CA GLU A 462 8.37 1.41 14.88
C GLU A 462 7.29 2.51 14.91
N THR A 463 7.52 3.65 14.23
CA THR A 463 6.45 4.61 13.93
C THR A 463 5.58 4.21 12.73
N LEU A 464 5.96 3.19 11.93
CA LEU A 464 5.13 2.62 10.86
C LEU A 464 4.41 1.31 11.26
N GLU A 465 4.88 0.59 12.28
CA GLU A 465 4.26 -0.66 12.79
C GLU A 465 3.34 -0.44 14.00
N LYS A 466 3.26 0.80 14.51
CA LYS A 466 2.00 1.24 15.10
C LYS A 466 1.05 1.57 13.96
N GLU A 467 0.46 0.54 13.37
CA GLU A 467 -0.86 0.66 12.76
C GLU A 467 -1.76 1.30 13.83
N LYS A 468 -1.89 2.62 13.73
CA LYS A 468 -3.04 3.32 14.28
C LYS A 468 -4.25 2.58 13.72
N PRO A 469 -5.27 2.25 14.54
CA PRO A 469 -6.55 1.85 13.98
C PRO A 469 -6.93 2.95 13.00
N THR A 470 -7.15 2.57 11.73
CA THR A 470 -7.83 3.35 10.67
C THR A 470 -7.68 4.87 10.81
N GLU A 471 -6.92 5.52 9.91
CA GLU A 471 -6.90 6.98 9.74
C GLU A 471 -8.18 7.60 10.29
N LYS A 472 -8.10 8.21 11.49
CA LYS A 472 -9.22 8.97 12.03
C LYS A 472 -9.35 10.14 11.10
N HIS A 473 -10.22 10.01 10.10
CA HIS A 473 -10.89 11.16 9.54
C HIS A 473 -11.57 11.81 10.74
N ASP A 474 -11.07 12.97 11.17
CA ASP A 474 -11.74 13.79 12.17
C ASP A 474 -13.03 14.33 11.53
N ILE A 475 -14.01 13.46 11.30
CA ILE A 475 -15.33 13.78 10.80
C ILE A 475 -16.02 14.51 11.94
N SER A 476 -16.12 15.83 11.81
CA SER A 476 -16.84 16.64 12.79
C SER A 476 -18.32 16.25 12.78
N PHE A 477 -18.95 16.16 13.96
CA PHE A 477 -20.41 16.01 14.08
C PHE A 477 -21.17 17.04 13.22
N ALA A 478 -20.60 18.23 13.04
CA ALA A 478 -21.15 19.27 12.19
C ALA A 478 -21.23 18.84 10.71
N GLU A 479 -20.27 18.08 10.20
CA GLU A 479 -20.25 17.62 8.81
C GLU A 479 -21.41 16.67 8.52
N ILE A 480 -21.64 15.71 9.41
CA ILE A 480 -22.73 14.73 9.29
C ILE A 480 -24.09 15.43 9.40
N PHE A 481 -24.22 16.38 10.32
CA PHE A 481 -25.42 17.21 10.43
C PHE A 481 -25.71 17.96 9.12
N TRP A 482 -24.72 18.66 8.55
CA TRP A 482 -24.89 19.37 7.28
C TRP A 482 -25.18 18.45 6.09
N LEU A 483 -24.64 17.22 6.09
CA LEU A 483 -24.93 16.21 5.09
C LEU A 483 -26.41 15.78 5.15
N ILE A 484 -26.96 15.53 6.34
CA ILE A 484 -28.38 15.17 6.52
C ILE A 484 -29.31 16.32 6.11
N VAL A 485 -28.90 17.54 6.45
CA VAL A 485 -29.57 18.77 6.04
C VAL A 485 -29.60 18.90 4.51
N ALA A 486 -28.50 18.59 3.82
CA ALA A 486 -28.42 18.57 2.36
C ALA A 486 -29.27 17.44 1.73
N MET A 487 -29.29 16.24 2.32
CA MET A 487 -30.14 15.12 1.85
C MET A 487 -31.62 15.47 1.91
N THR A 488 -32.07 16.04 3.03
CA THR A 488 -33.45 16.51 3.20
C THR A 488 -33.75 17.63 2.20
N GLY A 489 -32.78 18.54 2.00
CA GLY A 489 -32.73 19.55 0.94
C GLY A 489 -33.04 19.00 -0.46
N ALA A 490 -32.28 17.99 -0.87
CA ALA A 490 -32.37 17.38 -2.18
C ALA A 490 -33.72 16.67 -2.40
N VAL A 491 -34.23 15.97 -1.39
CA VAL A 491 -35.55 15.31 -1.46
C VAL A 491 -36.67 16.36 -1.59
N GLY A 492 -36.59 17.45 -0.82
CA GLY A 492 -37.55 18.56 -0.91
C GLY A 492 -37.53 19.25 -2.27
N LEU A 493 -36.33 19.53 -2.81
CA LEU A 493 -36.17 20.10 -4.13
C LEU A 493 -36.71 19.17 -5.22
N TYR A 494 -36.40 17.87 -5.17
CA TYR A 494 -36.87 16.88 -6.13
C TYR A 494 -38.41 16.77 -6.12
N SER A 495 -39.02 16.62 -4.95
CA SER A 495 -40.48 16.54 -4.81
C SER A 495 -41.18 17.80 -5.35
N PHE A 496 -40.61 18.97 -5.08
CA PHE A 496 -41.20 20.24 -5.50
C PHE A 496 -40.97 20.54 -6.99
N VAL A 497 -39.77 20.32 -7.53
CA VAL A 497 -39.43 20.67 -8.93
C VAL A 497 -39.98 19.63 -9.91
N VAL A 498 -39.86 18.34 -9.58
CA VAL A 498 -40.25 17.25 -10.49
C VAL A 498 -41.73 16.89 -10.34
N LYS A 499 -42.28 16.83 -9.12
CA LYS A 499 -43.69 16.49 -8.88
C LYS A 499 -44.60 17.68 -8.58
N ARG A 500 -44.09 18.91 -8.44
CA ARG A 500 -44.86 20.14 -8.12
C ARG A 500 -45.72 20.05 -6.85
N ARG A 501 -45.35 19.19 -5.89
CA ARG A 501 -46.05 19.00 -4.61
C ARG A 501 -45.16 19.36 -3.42
N SER A 502 -45.78 19.74 -2.29
CA SER A 502 -45.07 19.95 -1.03
C SER A 502 -44.69 18.63 -0.37
N LEU A 503 -43.62 18.63 0.43
CA LEU A 503 -43.27 17.46 1.26
C LEU A 503 -44.34 17.26 2.33
N ASN A 504 -44.90 16.06 2.41
CA ASN A 504 -45.88 15.72 3.43
C ASN A 504 -45.18 15.13 4.66
N VAL A 505 -45.08 15.94 5.70
CA VAL A 505 -44.56 15.52 7.00
C VAL A 505 -45.72 15.01 7.85
N GLY A 506 -46.05 13.72 7.73
CA GLY A 506 -46.94 13.02 8.66
C GLY A 506 -48.44 13.29 8.56
N GLY A 507 -48.95 13.72 7.39
CA GLY A 507 -50.39 13.95 7.15
C GLY A 507 -51.00 15.10 7.95
N GLU A 508 -52.28 15.40 7.77
CA GLU A 508 -52.95 16.53 8.47
C GLU A 508 -53.32 16.22 9.92
N ASN A 509 -53.28 14.94 10.33
CA ASN A 509 -53.76 14.47 11.63
C ASN A 509 -52.83 14.78 12.82
N VAL A 510 -51.66 15.40 12.60
CA VAL A 510 -50.67 15.69 13.65
C VAL A 510 -50.48 17.21 13.81
N PRO A 511 -50.59 17.76 15.05
CA PRO A 511 -50.32 19.16 15.32
C PRO A 511 -48.93 19.61 14.84
N SER A 512 -48.83 20.84 14.31
CA SER A 512 -47.60 21.37 13.70
C SER A 512 -46.38 21.32 14.62
N GLY A 513 -46.56 21.52 15.94
CA GLY A 513 -45.46 21.40 16.92
C GLY A 513 -44.91 19.98 17.05
N ILE A 514 -45.78 18.97 16.99
CA ILE A 514 -45.39 17.55 17.08
C ILE A 514 -44.67 17.10 15.80
N LYS A 515 -45.04 17.65 14.64
CA LYS A 515 -44.34 17.41 13.36
C LYS A 515 -42.89 17.90 13.41
N VAL A 516 -42.66 19.09 13.97
CA VAL A 516 -41.30 19.64 14.15
C VAL A 516 -40.49 18.78 15.10
N PHE A 517 -41.10 18.35 16.22
CA PHE A 517 -40.44 17.43 17.16
C PHE A 517 -40.06 16.09 16.50
N LEU A 518 -40.98 15.46 15.76
CA LEU A 518 -40.70 14.21 15.04
C LEU A 518 -39.60 14.38 13.98
N MET A 519 -39.52 15.54 13.33
CA MET A 519 -38.44 15.84 12.38
C MET A 519 -37.09 15.94 13.10
N ILE A 520 -37.03 16.60 14.25
CA ILE A 520 -35.80 16.67 15.08
C ILE A 520 -35.37 15.28 15.52
N VAL A 521 -36.31 14.44 15.98
CA VAL A 521 -36.04 13.05 16.38
C VAL A 521 -35.51 12.22 15.20
N LEU A 522 -36.08 12.38 14.01
CA LEU A 522 -35.64 11.72 12.79
C LEU A 522 -34.22 12.14 12.39
N VAL A 523 -33.90 13.44 12.45
CA VAL A 523 -32.54 13.93 12.20
C VAL A 523 -31.55 13.38 13.23
N ALA A 524 -31.91 13.36 14.52
CA ALA A 524 -31.07 12.81 15.58
C ALA A 524 -30.79 11.31 15.36
N MET A 525 -31.79 10.52 14.95
CA MET A 525 -31.59 9.12 14.60
C MET A 525 -30.69 8.93 13.38
N LEU A 526 -30.85 9.75 12.34
CA LEU A 526 -29.99 9.69 11.17
C LEU A 526 -28.54 10.03 11.53
N VAL A 527 -28.29 11.07 12.33
CA VAL A 527 -26.95 11.40 12.81
C VAL A 527 -26.37 10.23 13.61
N TYR A 528 -27.16 9.63 14.51
CA TYR A 528 -26.75 8.49 15.32
C TYR A 528 -26.36 7.27 14.47
N ILE A 529 -27.04 7.01 13.35
CA ILE A 529 -26.73 5.90 12.45
C ILE A 529 -25.51 6.21 11.58
N PHE A 530 -25.42 7.42 11.01
CA PHE A 530 -24.35 7.78 10.09
C PHE A 530 -23.01 8.03 10.80
N TYR A 531 -23.03 8.54 12.03
CA TYR A 531 -21.80 8.84 12.79
C TYR A 531 -20.84 7.65 12.91
N PRO A 532 -21.22 6.52 13.52
CA PRO A 532 -20.31 5.37 13.65
C PRO A 532 -19.95 4.76 12.29
N LEU A 533 -20.84 4.90 11.30
CA LEU A 533 -20.67 4.27 9.99
C LEU A 533 -19.65 5.03 9.12
N ILE A 534 -19.67 6.37 9.17
CA ILE A 534 -18.68 7.20 8.47
C ILE A 534 -17.36 7.20 9.26
N GLU A 535 -17.38 7.14 10.59
CA GLU A 535 -16.17 6.99 11.41
C GLU A 535 -15.44 5.66 11.14
N MET A 536 -16.17 4.55 10.99
CA MET A 536 -15.55 3.23 10.73
C MET A 536 -15.13 3.02 9.28
N PHE A 537 -15.88 3.54 8.30
CA PHE A 537 -15.69 3.20 6.87
C PHE A 537 -15.22 4.38 5.99
N GLY A 538 -15.21 5.61 6.51
CA GLY A 538 -14.94 6.82 5.72
C GLY A 538 -15.98 7.08 4.62
N TYR A 539 -15.76 8.09 3.78
CA TYR A 539 -16.61 8.36 2.59
C TYR A 539 -16.30 7.40 1.44
N ASN A 540 -16.55 6.10 1.65
CA ASN A 540 -16.34 5.04 0.66
C ASN A 540 -17.62 4.75 -0.16
N TRP A 541 -17.50 3.98 -1.25
CA TRP A 541 -18.60 3.65 -2.17
C TRP A 541 -19.82 3.02 -1.48
N PHE A 542 -19.59 2.24 -0.41
CA PHE A 542 -20.64 1.63 0.41
C PHE A 542 -21.46 2.69 1.17
N VAL A 543 -20.80 3.71 1.74
CA VAL A 543 -21.48 4.81 2.44
C VAL A 543 -22.30 5.63 1.45
N TRP A 544 -21.80 5.87 0.24
CA TRP A 544 -22.56 6.52 -0.83
C TRP A 544 -23.81 5.72 -1.24
N LEU A 545 -23.71 4.39 -1.35
CA LEU A 545 -24.86 3.53 -1.60
C LEU A 545 -25.90 3.62 -0.48
N LEU A 546 -25.45 3.64 0.78
CA LEU A 546 -26.32 3.80 1.95
C LEU A 546 -27.00 5.17 1.96
N ILE A 547 -26.27 6.25 1.66
CA ILE A 547 -26.80 7.60 1.49
C ILE A 547 -27.91 7.61 0.42
N ILE A 548 -27.68 6.97 -0.73
CA ILE A 548 -28.69 6.87 -1.80
C ILE A 548 -29.93 6.11 -1.30
N CYS A 549 -29.75 4.98 -0.60
CA CYS A 549 -30.87 4.25 0.00
C CYS A 549 -31.66 5.10 1.00
N VAL A 550 -30.98 5.89 1.85
CA VAL A 550 -31.64 6.79 2.81
C VAL A 550 -32.36 7.92 2.10
N ILE A 551 -31.79 8.50 1.03
CA ILE A 551 -32.48 9.50 0.20
C ILE A 551 -33.76 8.92 -0.40
N VAL A 552 -33.72 7.68 -0.89
CA VAL A 552 -34.92 6.98 -1.40
C VAL A 552 -35.95 6.73 -0.30
N LEU A 553 -35.52 6.36 0.91
CA LEU A 553 -36.40 6.17 2.06
C LEU A 553 -37.02 7.47 2.56
N LEU A 554 -36.24 8.55 2.65
CA LEU A 554 -36.73 9.88 3.01
C LEU A 554 -37.71 10.41 1.96
N TYR A 555 -37.39 10.20 0.68
CA TYR A 555 -38.33 10.50 -0.39
C TYR A 555 -39.62 9.70 -0.24
N ARG A 556 -39.57 8.40 0.05
CA ARG A 556 -40.76 7.57 0.29
C ARG A 556 -41.56 8.04 1.50
N LEU A 557 -40.88 8.45 2.57
CA LEU A 557 -41.50 8.93 3.80
C LEU A 557 -42.24 10.25 3.59
N PHE A 558 -41.66 11.16 2.80
CA PHE A 558 -42.24 12.47 2.54
C PHE A 558 -43.11 12.53 1.27
N SER A 559 -43.11 11.47 0.46
CA SER A 559 -43.98 11.32 -0.70
C SER A 559 -45.37 10.83 -0.29
N GLU A 560 -46.38 11.50 -0.82
CA GLU A 560 -47.80 11.15 -0.65
C GLU A 560 -48.19 9.87 -1.42
N GLU A 561 -47.42 9.51 -2.45
CA GLU A 561 -47.65 8.35 -3.31
C GLU A 561 -46.84 7.14 -2.83
N LYS A 562 -47.51 6.11 -2.31
CA LYS A 562 -46.88 4.86 -1.83
C LYS A 562 -46.25 3.98 -2.94
N THR A 563 -46.24 4.42 -4.21
CA THR A 563 -45.85 3.62 -5.38
C THR A 563 -44.71 4.29 -6.17
N ILE A 564 -43.47 3.86 -5.92
CA ILE A 564 -42.28 4.29 -6.69
C ILE A 564 -41.95 3.29 -7.81
N LEU A 565 -42.28 2.01 -7.62
CA LEU A 565 -42.18 1.00 -8.66
C LEU A 565 -43.55 0.93 -9.35
N LYS A 566 -43.61 1.30 -10.63
CA LYS A 566 -44.73 0.91 -11.48
C LYS A 566 -44.78 -0.61 -11.50
N SER A 567 -45.69 -1.20 -10.74
CA SER A 567 -46.18 -2.55 -11.01
C SER A 567 -47.51 -2.39 -11.72
N ASP A 568 -47.45 -2.02 -12.99
CA ASP A 568 -48.58 -2.17 -13.91
C ASP A 568 -48.05 -2.95 -15.12
N LYS A 569 -48.24 -4.27 -15.04
CA LYS A 569 -48.54 -5.22 -16.11
C LYS A 569 -48.64 -6.59 -15.46
N ASP A 570 -49.79 -6.85 -14.84
CA ASP A 570 -50.55 -8.10 -14.88
C ASP A 570 -51.64 -8.06 -13.79
N GLU A 571 -52.71 -7.32 -14.09
CA GLU A 571 -54.10 -7.65 -13.77
C GLU A 571 -55.01 -7.11 -14.89
#